data_AF-A0A0F7RRW6-F1
#
_entry.id   AF-A0A0F7RRW6-F1
#
_cell.length_a   1.000
_cell.length_b   1.000
_cell.length_c   1.000
_cell.angle_alpha   90.00
_cell.angle_beta   90.00
_cell.angle_gamma   90.00
#
_symmetry.space_group_name_H-M   'P 1'
#
loop_
_entity.id
_entity.type
_entity.pdbx_description
1 polymer ?
#
loop_
_entity_poly.entity_id
_entity_poly.type
_entity_poly.pdbx_seq_one_letter_code
_entity_poly.pdbx_strand_id
1 'polypeptide(L)'
;AQPLDVKQQGIPPSVDLVYWDYYHTSATSYEKRIKNHEELRGASPWLAAGSWTWSRFWTALPFTFQTISANLKAAKNSPGVKHVFLTIWGDEGNEVDLWSSLPAWCYYADHAFSTKTSLGERVETGDGGVDVSLLKSKFDVIVGGDWDDFVRASSIDDTTKDGLDVAEDDKIHFAPNTSKWMLWGDPVHSFAEPTLVASGFDAEQHYASIASAL
;
A
#
# COMPACT_ATOMS: atom_id res chain seq x y z
N ALA A 1 22.04 7.71 37.29
CA ALA A 1 22.78 7.30 36.08
C ALA A 1 22.77 8.48 35.12
N GLN A 2 23.90 8.82 34.51
CA GLN A 2 23.93 9.77 33.39
C GLN A 2 23.09 9.17 32.23
N PRO A 3 22.28 9.96 31.51
CA PRO A 3 21.64 9.48 30.29
C PRO A 3 22.73 9.00 29.33
N LEU A 4 22.61 7.78 28.83
CA LEU A 4 23.52 7.25 27.82
C LEU A 4 23.44 8.14 26.56
N ASP A 5 24.59 8.49 26.01
CA ASP A 5 24.67 9.13 24.70
C ASP A 5 24.22 8.09 23.64
N VAL A 6 22.98 8.25 23.18
CA VAL A 6 22.23 7.27 22.37
C VAL A 6 22.84 7.05 20.98
N LYS A 7 23.83 7.87 20.58
CA LYS A 7 24.29 7.97 19.19
C LYS A 7 25.08 6.78 18.62
N GLN A 8 25.11 5.61 19.27
CA GLN A 8 25.60 4.34 18.71
C GLN A 8 25.62 3.22 19.77
N GLN A 9 25.62 3.60 21.06
CA GLN A 9 25.78 2.66 22.16
C GLN A 9 24.43 2.07 22.58
N GLY A 10 24.09 0.91 22.03
CA GLY A 10 22.97 0.11 22.53
C GLY A 10 22.34 -0.87 21.53
N ILE A 11 22.51 -0.62 20.22
CA ILE A 11 22.00 -1.54 19.18
C ILE A 11 23.09 -2.56 18.85
N PRO A 12 22.88 -3.87 19.10
CA PRO A 12 23.89 -4.88 18.80
C PRO A 12 24.21 -4.92 17.30
N PRO A 13 25.50 -5.08 16.89
CA PRO A 13 25.88 -5.14 15.48
C PRO A 13 25.19 -6.26 14.69
N SER A 14 24.78 -7.34 15.37
CA SER A 14 24.10 -8.49 14.80
C SER A 14 22.60 -8.29 14.57
N VAL A 15 22.03 -7.11 14.89
CA VAL A 15 20.61 -6.81 14.73
C VAL A 15 20.45 -5.79 13.61
N ASP A 16 19.70 -6.16 12.57
CA ASP A 16 19.26 -5.23 11.53
C ASP A 16 18.00 -4.48 11.94
N LEU A 17 17.93 -3.20 11.53
CA LEU A 17 16.76 -2.37 11.74
C LEU A 17 15.83 -2.47 10.54
N VAL A 18 14.54 -2.57 10.80
CA VAL A 18 13.48 -2.50 9.78
C VAL A 18 12.76 -1.17 9.94
N TYR A 19 12.79 -0.34 8.90
CA TYR A 19 11.91 0.80 8.78
C TYR A 19 10.64 0.34 8.07
N TRP A 20 9.52 0.41 8.78
CA TRP A 20 8.19 0.12 8.27
C TRP A 20 7.38 1.39 8.15
N ASP A 21 6.73 1.56 7.01
CA ASP A 21 5.84 2.68 6.75
C ASP A 21 4.92 2.31 5.58
N TYR A 22 3.63 2.46 5.81
CA TYR A 22 2.58 2.02 4.91
C TYR A 22 1.68 3.19 4.49
N TYR A 23 1.95 4.41 4.95
CA TYR A 23 0.95 5.49 4.96
C TYR A 23 1.29 6.65 4.03
N HIS A 24 2.56 6.82 3.70
CA HIS A 24 3.04 7.95 2.90
C HIS A 24 3.04 7.61 1.42
N THR A 25 2.64 8.58 0.60
CA THR A 25 2.58 8.47 -0.87
C THR A 25 3.75 9.18 -1.58
N SER A 26 4.53 9.97 -0.84
CA SER A 26 5.76 10.63 -1.33
C SER A 26 7.02 9.86 -0.95
N ALA A 27 7.92 9.62 -1.93
CA ALA A 27 9.22 9.00 -1.69
C ALA A 27 10.09 9.81 -0.71
N THR A 28 9.94 11.14 -0.68
CA THR A 28 10.72 12.06 0.18
C THR A 28 10.57 11.73 1.67
N SER A 29 9.37 11.35 2.09
CA SER A 29 9.10 10.94 3.47
C SER A 29 9.92 9.71 3.87
N TYR A 30 10.00 8.71 2.99
CA TYR A 30 10.79 7.50 3.21
C TYR A 30 12.29 7.78 3.18
N GLU A 31 12.79 8.54 2.20
CA GLU A 31 14.21 8.91 2.08
C GLU A 31 14.74 9.61 3.32
N LYS A 32 13.95 10.55 3.86
CA LYS A 32 14.28 11.24 5.12
C LYS A 32 14.40 10.26 6.29
N ARG A 33 13.52 9.25 6.37
CA ARG A 33 13.56 8.25 7.45
C ARG A 33 14.68 7.23 7.27
N ILE A 34 15.01 6.86 6.04
CA ILE A 34 16.18 6.05 5.71
C ILE A 34 17.45 6.76 6.20
N LYS A 35 17.62 8.03 5.85
CA LYS A 35 18.76 8.83 6.30
C LYS A 35 18.86 8.91 7.83
N ASN A 36 17.75 9.09 8.52
CA ASN A 36 17.75 9.09 10.00
C ASN A 36 18.20 7.73 10.57
N HIS A 37 17.85 6.60 9.94
CA HIS A 37 18.33 5.28 10.35
C HIS A 37 19.84 5.12 10.09
N GLU A 38 20.34 5.63 8.96
CA GLU A 38 21.76 5.66 8.65
C GLU A 38 22.55 6.52 9.64
N GLU A 39 22.02 7.68 10.05
CA GLU A 39 22.62 8.53 11.08
C GLU A 39 22.60 7.87 12.47
N LEU A 40 21.57 7.07 12.77
CA LEU A 40 21.43 6.36 14.05
C LEU A 40 22.35 5.15 14.16
N ARG A 41 22.44 4.31 13.11
CA ARG A 41 23.13 3.01 13.14
C ARG A 41 24.45 2.99 12.36
N GLY A 42 24.69 3.96 11.48
CA GLY A 42 25.77 3.91 10.48
C GLY A 42 25.51 2.94 9.33
N ALA A 43 24.27 2.43 9.19
CA ALA A 43 23.86 1.51 8.14
C ALA A 43 22.39 1.75 7.78
N SER A 44 22.05 1.55 6.49
CA SER A 44 20.67 1.66 6.02
C SER A 44 19.79 0.55 6.60
N PRO A 45 18.49 0.82 6.83
CA PRO A 45 17.57 -0.19 7.33
C PRO A 45 17.11 -1.12 6.20
N TRP A 46 16.49 -2.23 6.59
CA TRP A 46 15.56 -2.96 5.70
C TRP A 46 14.28 -2.13 5.57
N LEU A 47 13.62 -2.18 4.42
CA LEU A 47 12.33 -1.50 4.22
C LEU A 47 11.19 -2.51 4.19
N ALA A 48 10.16 -2.23 4.98
CA ALA A 48 8.89 -2.94 4.93
C ALA A 48 7.84 -2.03 4.27
N ALA A 49 7.36 -2.44 3.09
CA ALA A 49 6.15 -1.89 2.49
C ALA A 49 4.92 -2.66 3.01
N GLY A 50 3.72 -2.14 2.78
CA GLY A 50 2.47 -2.77 3.22
C GLY A 50 1.50 -2.99 2.06
N SER A 51 0.98 -4.21 1.93
CA SER A 51 -0.26 -4.44 1.22
C SER A 51 -1.41 -4.16 2.18
N TRP A 52 -2.22 -3.14 1.88
CA TRP A 52 -3.28 -2.68 2.77
C TRP A 52 -4.41 -3.69 2.84
N THR A 53 -4.32 -4.58 3.82
CA THR A 53 -5.14 -5.78 4.01
C THR A 53 -5.84 -5.80 5.36
N TRP A 54 -5.37 -4.99 6.31
CA TRP A 54 -5.93 -4.93 7.65
C TRP A 54 -7.20 -4.08 7.72
N SER A 55 -8.06 -4.42 8.69
CA SER A 55 -9.31 -3.71 8.99
C SER A 55 -10.30 -3.60 7.81
N ARG A 56 -10.33 -4.58 6.89
CA ARG A 56 -11.17 -4.57 5.66
C ARG A 56 -11.45 -5.99 5.14
N PHE A 57 -12.37 -6.11 4.17
CA PHE A 57 -12.70 -7.40 3.54
C PHE A 57 -11.94 -7.66 2.23
N TRP A 58 -11.49 -6.62 1.55
CA TRP A 58 -10.71 -6.70 0.32
C TRP A 58 -9.54 -5.72 0.38
N THR A 59 -8.40 -6.07 -0.20
CA THR A 59 -7.19 -5.23 -0.20
C THR A 59 -7.45 -3.85 -0.82
N ALA A 60 -6.99 -2.77 -0.20
CA ALA A 60 -7.05 -1.42 -0.78
C ALA A 60 -5.98 -1.24 -1.87
N LEU A 61 -6.23 -1.84 -3.04
CA LEU A 61 -5.23 -1.99 -4.09
C LEU A 61 -4.70 -0.65 -4.64
N PRO A 62 -5.53 0.34 -5.02
CA PRO A 62 -5.02 1.64 -5.50
C PRO A 62 -4.06 2.31 -4.52
N PHE A 63 -4.44 2.38 -3.25
CA PHE A 63 -3.60 2.98 -2.20
C PHE A 63 -2.35 2.16 -1.90
N THR A 64 -2.46 0.83 -1.94
CA THR A 64 -1.32 -0.09 -1.83
C THR A 64 -0.30 0.16 -2.94
N PHE A 65 -0.72 0.33 -4.19
CA PHE A 65 0.20 0.60 -5.30
C PHE A 65 0.94 1.93 -5.13
N GLN A 66 0.24 2.97 -4.71
CA GLN A 66 0.85 4.29 -4.48
C GLN A 66 1.92 4.23 -3.37
N THR A 67 1.59 3.63 -2.24
CA THR A 67 2.51 3.52 -1.09
C THR A 67 3.69 2.58 -1.38
N ILE A 68 3.48 1.47 -2.11
CA ILE A 68 4.58 0.62 -2.61
C ILE A 68 5.49 1.39 -3.56
N SER A 69 4.92 2.14 -4.51
CA SER A 69 5.68 2.94 -5.47
C SER A 69 6.58 3.95 -4.75
N ALA A 70 6.03 4.69 -3.79
CA ALA A 70 6.77 5.64 -2.97
C ALA A 70 7.90 4.98 -2.16
N ASN A 71 7.59 3.87 -1.48
CA ASN A 71 8.55 3.10 -0.68
C ASN A 71 9.72 2.58 -1.52
N LEU A 72 9.42 1.95 -2.66
CA LEU A 72 10.45 1.34 -3.50
C LEU A 72 11.21 2.36 -4.35
N LYS A 73 10.61 3.51 -4.71
CA LYS A 73 11.34 4.65 -5.29
C LYS A 73 12.39 5.17 -4.30
N ALA A 74 12.01 5.40 -3.04
CA ALA A 74 12.95 5.80 -2.00
C ALA A 74 14.05 4.76 -1.75
N ALA A 75 13.71 3.47 -1.80
CA ALA A 75 14.68 2.37 -1.72
C ALA A 75 15.73 2.46 -2.83
N LYS A 76 15.30 2.64 -4.09
CA LYS A 76 16.17 2.78 -5.27
C LYS A 76 17.03 4.04 -5.21
N ASN A 77 16.49 5.13 -4.66
CA ASN A 77 17.20 6.40 -4.47
C ASN A 77 18.22 6.35 -3.31
N SER A 78 18.20 5.30 -2.49
CA SER A 78 19.04 5.13 -1.30
C SER A 78 20.00 3.95 -1.47
N PRO A 79 21.21 4.12 -2.04
CA PRO A 79 22.09 3.02 -2.45
C PRO A 79 22.48 2.02 -1.36
N GLY A 80 22.41 2.42 -0.08
CA GLY A 80 22.70 1.56 1.07
C GLY A 80 21.57 0.59 1.43
N VAL A 81 20.34 0.81 0.99
CA VAL A 81 19.22 -0.11 1.19
C VAL A 81 19.42 -1.35 0.31
N LYS A 82 19.50 -2.53 0.94
CA LYS A 82 19.70 -3.83 0.25
C LYS A 82 18.55 -4.81 0.39
N HIS A 83 17.69 -4.59 1.37
CA HIS A 83 16.64 -5.53 1.74
C HIS A 83 15.32 -4.80 1.81
N VAL A 84 14.35 -5.33 1.07
CA VAL A 84 12.97 -4.85 1.05
C VAL A 84 12.04 -6.05 1.16
N PHE A 85 10.92 -5.92 1.86
CA PHE A 85 9.86 -6.91 1.86
C PHE A 85 8.47 -6.27 1.94
N LEU A 86 7.45 -7.03 1.54
CA LEU A 86 6.05 -6.63 1.61
C LEU A 86 5.38 -7.30 2.81
N THR A 87 4.65 -6.52 3.60
CA THR A 87 3.86 -7.00 4.74
C THR A 87 2.39 -7.11 4.37
N ILE A 88 1.71 -8.08 5.00
CA ILE A 88 0.29 -8.37 4.84
C ILE A 88 -0.25 -8.55 6.24
N TRP A 89 -0.86 -7.49 6.80
CA TRP A 89 -1.36 -7.48 8.17
C TRP A 89 -2.82 -7.96 8.21
N GLY A 90 -3.20 -8.57 9.33
CA GLY A 90 -4.50 -9.22 9.52
C GLY A 90 -5.26 -8.68 10.73
N ASP A 91 -5.26 -7.36 10.92
CA ASP A 91 -5.83 -6.75 12.12
C ASP A 91 -7.35 -6.97 12.19
N GLU A 92 -7.87 -6.94 13.42
CA GLU A 92 -9.30 -7.10 13.74
C GLU A 92 -9.96 -8.33 13.11
N GLY A 93 -9.37 -9.51 13.37
CA GLY A 93 -9.96 -10.80 13.04
C GLY A 93 -9.47 -11.41 11.72
N ASN A 94 -8.58 -10.73 10.99
CA ASN A 94 -8.04 -11.19 9.71
C ASN A 94 -9.15 -11.56 8.71
N GLU A 95 -10.16 -10.69 8.62
CA GLU A 95 -11.40 -10.91 7.85
C GLU A 95 -11.24 -10.64 6.35
N VAL A 96 -10.07 -10.15 5.94
CA VAL A 96 -9.75 -9.87 4.54
C VAL A 96 -9.65 -11.17 3.76
N ASP A 97 -10.10 -11.17 2.51
CA ASP A 97 -9.67 -12.20 1.57
C ASP A 97 -8.17 -12.06 1.35
N LEU A 98 -7.38 -12.99 1.89
CA LEU A 98 -5.92 -12.98 1.79
C LEU A 98 -5.44 -12.91 0.32
N TRP A 99 -6.18 -13.50 -0.60
CA TRP A 99 -5.84 -13.55 -2.02
C TRP A 99 -6.16 -12.26 -2.76
N SER A 100 -7.01 -11.39 -2.20
CA SER A 100 -7.23 -10.04 -2.74
C SER A 100 -5.94 -9.21 -2.81
N SER A 101 -4.89 -9.62 -2.09
CA SER A 101 -3.57 -8.99 -2.05
C SER A 101 -2.66 -9.39 -3.22
N LEU A 102 -3.00 -10.43 -3.99
CA LEU A 102 -2.16 -10.94 -5.10
C LEU A 102 -1.72 -9.86 -6.11
N PRO A 103 -2.57 -8.90 -6.54
CA PRO A 103 -2.13 -7.82 -7.43
C PRO A 103 -1.02 -6.96 -6.79
N ALA A 104 -1.07 -6.72 -5.48
CA ALA A 104 -0.03 -6.00 -4.75
C ALA A 104 1.29 -6.77 -4.75
N TRP A 105 1.26 -8.11 -4.67
CA TRP A 105 2.47 -8.94 -4.69
C TRP A 105 3.13 -8.87 -6.07
N CYS A 106 2.34 -8.99 -7.14
CA CYS A 106 2.82 -8.86 -8.51
C CYS A 106 3.37 -7.45 -8.76
N TYR A 107 2.66 -6.39 -8.32
CA TYR A 107 3.12 -5.01 -8.45
C TYR A 107 4.43 -4.76 -7.71
N TYR A 108 4.53 -5.23 -6.46
CA TYR A 108 5.73 -5.13 -5.64
C TYR A 108 6.92 -5.81 -6.29
N ALA A 109 6.73 -7.05 -6.76
CA ALA A 109 7.76 -7.82 -7.44
C ALA A 109 8.21 -7.13 -8.74
N ASP A 110 7.27 -6.70 -9.58
CA ASP A 110 7.61 -6.01 -10.82
C ASP A 110 8.35 -4.70 -10.54
N HIS A 111 7.89 -3.90 -9.58
CA HIS A 111 8.58 -2.67 -9.20
C HIS A 111 9.99 -2.93 -8.64
N ALA A 112 10.19 -4.02 -7.90
CA ALA A 112 11.50 -4.37 -7.33
C ALA A 112 12.50 -4.90 -8.38
N PHE A 113 12.04 -5.67 -9.36
CA PHE A 113 12.90 -6.37 -10.34
C PHE A 113 12.96 -5.71 -11.72
N SER A 114 12.04 -4.81 -12.07
CA SER A 114 12.06 -4.11 -13.35
C SER A 114 13.16 -3.04 -13.34
N THR A 115 14.31 -3.36 -13.92
CA THR A 115 15.48 -2.46 -14.03
C THR A 115 15.55 -1.69 -15.35
N LYS A 116 14.66 -2.02 -16.30
CA LYS A 116 14.40 -1.39 -17.61
C LYS A 116 13.45 -2.35 -18.36
N THR A 117 12.47 -1.81 -19.08
CA THR A 117 11.51 -2.56 -19.89
C THR A 117 12.22 -3.60 -20.76
N SER A 118 11.84 -4.87 -20.64
CA SER A 118 12.38 -6.01 -21.39
C SER A 118 12.15 -5.92 -22.92
N LEU A 119 11.53 -4.85 -23.39
CA LEU A 119 11.17 -4.61 -24.79
C LEU A 119 12.01 -3.53 -25.48
N GLY A 120 13.05 -2.98 -24.84
CA GLY A 120 14.00 -2.05 -25.49
C GLY A 120 13.42 -0.68 -25.84
N GLU A 121 12.10 -0.51 -25.79
CA GLU A 121 11.44 0.78 -25.89
C GLU A 121 11.31 1.40 -24.48
N ARG A 122 11.85 2.61 -24.35
CA ARG A 122 11.53 3.48 -23.23
C ARG A 122 10.05 3.80 -23.32
N VAL A 123 9.23 3.25 -22.43
CA VAL A 123 8.03 3.98 -22.05
C VAL A 123 8.53 5.25 -21.37
N GLU A 124 8.26 6.41 -21.99
CA GLU A 124 8.61 7.73 -21.47
C GLU A 124 7.77 8.10 -20.23
N THR A 125 7.54 7.18 -19.30
CA THR A 125 7.26 7.56 -17.91
C THR A 125 8.62 7.86 -17.29
N GLY A 126 9.03 9.13 -17.35
CA GLY A 126 10.35 9.64 -16.94
C GLY A 126 10.72 9.43 -15.47
N ASP A 127 10.15 8.46 -14.76
CA ASP A 127 10.29 8.20 -13.33
C ASP A 127 10.63 6.74 -12.98
N GLY A 128 10.72 5.81 -13.94
CA GLY A 128 10.98 4.40 -13.66
C GLY A 128 9.79 3.65 -13.07
N GLY A 129 8.56 4.07 -13.39
CA GLY A 129 7.32 3.41 -13.02
C GLY A 129 7.14 2.00 -13.61
N VAL A 130 6.17 1.26 -13.04
CA VAL A 130 5.78 -0.10 -13.45
C VAL A 130 4.92 -0.02 -14.72
N ASP A 131 5.23 -0.84 -15.72
CA ASP A 131 4.36 -1.02 -16.90
C ASP A 131 3.13 -1.84 -16.50
N VAL A 132 2.05 -1.13 -16.19
CA VAL A 132 0.79 -1.73 -15.73
C VAL A 132 0.17 -2.63 -16.80
N SER A 133 0.34 -2.33 -18.08
CA SER A 133 -0.22 -3.16 -19.17
C SER A 133 0.44 -4.53 -19.22
N LEU A 134 1.78 -4.53 -19.15
CA LEU A 134 2.54 -5.77 -19.04
C LEU A 134 2.24 -6.50 -17.72
N LEU A 135 2.09 -5.77 -16.62
CA LEU A 135 1.77 -6.35 -15.31
C LEU A 135 0.41 -7.06 -15.32
N LYS A 136 -0.63 -6.49 -15.95
CA LYS A 136 -1.93 -7.15 -16.12
C LYS A 136 -1.79 -8.49 -16.84
N SER A 137 -1.01 -8.52 -17.93
CA SER A 137 -0.73 -9.75 -18.68
C SER A 137 0.03 -10.79 -17.83
N LYS A 138 1.01 -10.33 -17.04
CA LYS A 138 1.73 -11.21 -16.09
C LYS A 138 0.80 -11.75 -15.00
N PHE A 139 -0.09 -10.92 -14.48
CA PHE A 139 -1.03 -11.30 -13.43
C PHE A 139 -1.99 -12.39 -13.91
N ASP A 140 -2.58 -12.24 -15.10
CA ASP A 140 -3.40 -13.29 -15.72
C ASP A 140 -2.64 -14.62 -15.85
N VAL A 141 -1.39 -14.60 -16.35
CA VAL A 141 -0.59 -15.83 -16.51
C VAL A 141 -0.15 -16.45 -15.18
N ILE A 142 0.19 -15.64 -14.18
CA ILE A 142 0.73 -16.11 -12.89
C ILE A 142 -0.39 -16.56 -11.95
N VAL A 143 -1.48 -15.80 -11.90
CA VAL A 143 -2.56 -15.95 -10.92
C VAL A 143 -3.80 -16.60 -11.54
N GLY A 144 -4.03 -16.45 -12.84
CA GLY A 144 -5.25 -16.90 -13.52
C GLY A 144 -6.48 -16.04 -13.20
N GLY A 145 -6.27 -14.79 -12.76
CA GLY A 145 -7.32 -13.83 -12.45
C GLY A 145 -7.22 -12.59 -13.32
N ASP A 146 -8.33 -11.88 -13.49
CA ASP A 146 -8.34 -10.58 -14.17
C ASP A 146 -7.92 -9.47 -13.19
N TRP A 147 -6.91 -8.69 -13.58
CA TRP A 147 -6.39 -7.62 -12.74
C TRP A 147 -7.43 -6.53 -12.46
N ASP A 148 -8.21 -6.15 -13.47
CA ASP A 148 -9.18 -5.07 -13.37
C ASP A 148 -10.36 -5.47 -12.50
N ASP A 149 -10.75 -6.75 -12.49
CA ASP A 149 -11.74 -7.29 -11.56
C ASP A 149 -11.27 -7.20 -10.11
N PHE A 150 -10.01 -7.57 -9.83
CA PHE A 150 -9.46 -7.44 -8.47
C PHE A 150 -9.39 -5.98 -8.01
N VAL A 151 -8.96 -5.08 -8.89
CA VAL A 151 -8.91 -3.63 -8.59
C VAL A 151 -10.33 -3.08 -8.42
N ARG A 152 -11.29 -3.49 -9.25
CA ARG A 152 -12.70 -3.11 -9.11
C ARG A 152 -13.28 -3.61 -7.80
N ALA A 153 -13.02 -4.85 -7.40
CA ALA A 153 -13.46 -5.40 -6.13
C ALA A 153 -12.92 -4.59 -4.94
N SER A 154 -11.74 -3.94 -5.05
CA SER A 154 -11.23 -3.05 -3.99
C SER A 154 -12.07 -1.78 -3.76
N SER A 155 -12.93 -1.42 -4.71
CA SER A 155 -13.80 -0.24 -4.57
C SER A 155 -14.95 -0.44 -3.56
N ILE A 156 -15.11 -1.61 -2.95
CA ILE A 156 -16.11 -1.82 -1.87
C ILE A 156 -15.95 -0.83 -0.70
N ASP A 157 -14.75 -0.29 -0.51
CA ASP A 157 -14.45 0.68 0.53
C ASP A 157 -14.31 2.11 0.00
N ASP A 158 -14.40 2.31 -1.31
CA ASP A 158 -14.28 3.62 -1.93
C ASP A 158 -15.57 4.42 -1.73
N THR A 159 -15.47 5.53 -1.03
CA THR A 159 -16.61 6.43 -0.75
C THR A 159 -16.56 7.72 -1.55
N THR A 160 -15.61 7.87 -2.48
CA THR A 160 -15.51 9.07 -3.30
C THR A 160 -16.24 8.86 -4.63
N LYS A 161 -16.61 9.97 -5.29
CA LYS A 161 -17.26 9.91 -6.62
C LYS A 161 -16.28 9.62 -7.75
N ASP A 162 -15.00 9.95 -7.56
CA ASP A 162 -13.98 9.97 -8.62
C ASP A 162 -12.89 8.91 -8.41
N GLY A 163 -13.03 8.05 -7.40
CA GLY A 163 -12.01 7.10 -6.97
C GLY A 163 -11.17 7.60 -5.79
N LEU A 164 -10.49 6.69 -5.08
CA LEU A 164 -9.52 7.04 -4.02
C LEU A 164 -8.29 7.76 -4.61
N ASP A 165 -8.41 9.07 -4.87
CA ASP A 165 -7.29 9.93 -5.24
C ASP A 165 -6.60 10.46 -3.97
N VAL A 166 -5.61 9.71 -3.51
CA VAL A 166 -4.75 10.14 -2.40
C VAL A 166 -3.61 10.97 -2.98
N ALA A 167 -3.52 12.23 -2.53
CA ALA A 167 -2.49 13.14 -2.98
C ALA A 167 -1.08 12.59 -2.71
N GLU A 168 -0.16 12.77 -3.66
CA GLU A 168 1.27 12.55 -3.44
C GLU A 168 1.82 13.67 -2.56
N ASP A 169 1.86 13.43 -1.24
CA ASP A 169 2.41 14.36 -0.26
C ASP A 169 3.09 13.63 0.91
N ASP A 170 3.67 14.40 1.82
CA ASP A 170 4.39 13.89 2.98
C ASP A 170 3.49 13.67 4.21
N LYS A 171 2.17 13.58 4.03
CA LYS A 171 1.23 13.28 5.12
C LYS A 171 0.97 11.79 5.23
N ILE A 172 0.50 11.41 6.42
CA ILE A 172 -0.06 10.08 6.66
C ILE A 172 -1.45 10.03 6.04
N HIS A 173 -1.67 9.05 5.18
CA HIS A 173 -2.98 8.76 4.60
C HIS A 173 -3.51 7.41 5.06
N PHE A 174 -4.82 7.26 4.99
CA PHE A 174 -5.53 6.02 5.29
C PHE A 174 -6.52 5.73 4.16
N ALA A 175 -6.50 4.50 3.64
CA ALA A 175 -7.59 4.04 2.81
C ALA A 175 -8.84 3.83 3.69
N PRO A 176 -10.03 4.29 3.25
CA PRO A 176 -11.27 3.99 3.94
C PRO A 176 -11.52 2.47 4.01
N ASN A 177 -12.39 2.08 4.93
CA ASN A 177 -12.83 0.71 5.16
C ASN A 177 -14.35 0.66 5.42
N THR A 178 -15.10 1.43 4.64
CA THR A 178 -16.54 1.67 4.79
C THR A 178 -17.37 0.40 4.83
N SER A 179 -17.03 -0.60 4.02
CA SER A 179 -17.73 -1.88 4.01
C SER A 179 -17.70 -2.58 5.37
N LYS A 180 -16.61 -2.44 6.13
CA LYS A 180 -16.46 -3.05 7.46
C LYS A 180 -17.42 -2.44 8.47
N TRP A 181 -17.51 -1.10 8.51
CA TRP A 181 -18.43 -0.41 9.42
C TRP A 181 -19.89 -0.64 9.06
N MET A 182 -20.20 -0.73 7.76
CA MET A 182 -21.56 -0.98 7.29
C MET A 182 -22.01 -2.40 7.59
N LEU A 183 -21.17 -3.41 7.35
CA LEU A 183 -21.54 -4.80 7.58
C LEU A 183 -21.72 -5.10 9.07
N TRP A 184 -20.85 -4.56 9.92
CA TRP A 184 -20.89 -4.80 11.37
C TRP A 184 -21.73 -3.77 12.14
N GLY A 185 -22.32 -2.79 11.46
CA GLY A 185 -23.16 -1.77 12.08
C GLY A 185 -24.50 -2.34 12.58
N ASP A 186 -24.95 -1.87 13.74
CA ASP A 186 -26.30 -2.21 14.23
C ASP A 186 -27.36 -1.50 13.36
N PRO A 187 -28.35 -2.22 12.80
CA PRO A 187 -29.33 -1.61 11.91
C PRO A 187 -30.33 -0.69 12.61
N VAL A 188 -30.38 -0.67 13.96
CA VAL A 188 -31.30 0.18 14.73
C VAL A 188 -30.57 1.38 15.34
N HIS A 189 -29.31 1.20 15.73
CA HIS A 189 -28.46 2.18 16.42
C HIS A 189 -27.12 2.34 15.72
N SER A 190 -27.12 2.47 14.39
CA SER A 190 -25.90 2.66 13.61
C SER A 190 -25.25 4.00 13.95
N PHE A 191 -24.08 3.97 14.58
CA PHE A 191 -23.35 5.19 14.91
C PHE A 191 -22.64 5.81 13.70
N ALA A 192 -22.37 5.02 12.66
CA ALA A 192 -21.63 5.45 11.47
C ALA A 192 -22.56 5.91 10.33
N GLU A 193 -23.82 5.48 10.32
CA GLU A 193 -24.81 5.86 9.29
C GLU A 193 -25.01 7.38 9.16
N PRO A 194 -25.10 8.17 10.25
CA PRO A 194 -25.19 9.64 10.12
C PRO A 194 -24.03 10.26 9.35
N THR A 195 -22.82 9.72 9.49
CA THR A 195 -21.64 10.18 8.75
C THR A 195 -21.72 9.84 7.27
N LEU A 196 -22.20 8.64 6.92
CA LEU A 196 -22.40 8.23 5.53
C LEU A 196 -23.46 9.09 4.84
N VAL A 197 -24.60 9.30 5.49
CA VAL A 197 -25.67 10.17 4.97
C VAL A 197 -25.17 11.59 4.78
N ALA A 198 -24.43 12.14 5.77
CA ALA A 198 -23.87 13.49 5.68
C ALA A 198 -22.83 13.64 4.54
N SER A 199 -22.14 12.56 4.17
CA SER A 199 -21.19 12.57 3.05
C SER A 199 -21.86 12.60 1.67
N GLY A 200 -23.17 12.30 1.58
CA GLY A 200 -23.88 12.18 0.32
C GLY A 200 -23.48 10.94 -0.49
N PHE A 201 -22.90 9.94 0.16
CA PHE A 201 -22.53 8.65 -0.45
C PHE A 201 -23.79 7.79 -0.66
N ASP A 202 -24.06 7.44 -1.92
CA ASP A 202 -25.15 6.53 -2.29
C ASP A 202 -24.64 5.08 -2.24
N ALA A 203 -24.74 4.48 -1.05
CA ALA A 203 -24.26 3.12 -0.82
C ALA A 203 -25.03 2.08 -1.67
N GLU A 204 -26.33 2.27 -1.87
CA GLU A 204 -27.15 1.32 -2.64
C GLU A 204 -26.68 1.29 -4.09
N GLN A 205 -26.57 2.45 -4.73
CA GLN A 205 -26.09 2.55 -6.10
C GLN A 205 -24.64 2.04 -6.23
N HIS A 206 -23.77 2.40 -5.28
CA HIS A 206 -22.36 2.01 -5.27
C HIS A 206 -22.19 0.49 -5.24
N TYR A 207 -22.78 -0.18 -4.26
CA TYR A 207 -22.64 -1.62 -4.10
C TYR A 207 -23.38 -2.40 -5.20
N ALA A 208 -24.52 -1.90 -5.68
CA ALA A 208 -25.22 -2.49 -6.83
C ALA A 208 -24.36 -2.43 -8.11
N SER A 209 -23.66 -1.31 -8.34
CA SER A 209 -22.76 -1.14 -9.47
C SER A 209 -21.62 -2.16 -9.44
N ILE A 210 -20.95 -2.31 -8.29
CA ILE A 210 -19.87 -3.29 -8.10
C ILE A 210 -20.38 -4.71 -8.33
N ALA A 211 -21.49 -5.09 -7.70
CA ALA A 211 -22.07 -6.42 -7.79
C ALA A 211 -22.59 -6.77 -9.20
N SER A 212 -22.91 -5.78 -10.04
CA SER A 212 -23.34 -6.01 -11.42
C SER A 212 -22.19 -6.21 -12.40
N ALA A 213 -20.97 -5.83 -12.00
CA ALA A 213 -19.79 -5.78 -12.84
C ALA A 213 -18.77 -6.90 -12.54
N LEU A 214 -18.96 -7.63 -11.44
CA LEU A 214 -18.15 -8.78 -10.99
C LEU A 214 -19.04 -10.01 -10.90
#